data_AF-A0A919PH60-F1
#
_entry.id   AF-A0A919PH60-F1
#
_cell.length_a   1.000
_cell.length_b   1.000
_cell.length_c   1.000
_cell.angle_alpha   90.00
_cell.angle_beta   90.00
_cell.angle_gamma   90.00
#
_symmetry.space_group_name_H-M   'P 1'
#
loop_
_entity.id
_entity.type
_entity.pdbx_description
1 polymer ?
#
loop_
_entity_poly.entity_id
_entity_poly.type
_entity_poly.pdbx_seq_one_letter_code
_entity_poly.pdbx_strand_id
1 'polypeptide(L)'
;MTQVPDFKAMTQDELAAWFMNNDASALFASGERTHDTAVQVDTEGQPVNQLVSLRIPSDVVARIDAVAGRDREGRSGIIRQALSEWLERHGGADQGAA
;
A
#
# COMPACT_ATOMS: atom_id res chain seq x y z
N MET A 1 -0.16 -20.66 -9.74
CA MET A 1 0.61 -19.59 -10.39
C MET A 1 -0.25 -19.06 -11.52
N THR A 2 -0.87 -17.89 -11.35
CA THR A 2 -1.69 -17.27 -12.39
C THR A 2 -0.74 -16.65 -13.41
N GLN A 3 -0.83 -17.08 -14.66
CA GLN A 3 -0.01 -16.56 -15.75
C GLN A 3 -0.24 -15.05 -15.87
N VAL A 4 0.82 -14.25 -15.71
CA VAL A 4 0.74 -12.81 -15.91
C VAL A 4 0.53 -12.55 -17.41
N PRO A 5 -0.50 -11.78 -17.81
CA PRO A 5 -0.73 -11.46 -19.22
C PRO A 5 0.42 -10.66 -19.82
N ASP A 6 0.62 -10.76 -21.13
CA ASP A 6 1.52 -9.86 -21.85
C ASP A 6 0.86 -8.47 -22.00
N PHE A 7 1.14 -7.59 -21.03
CA PHE A 7 0.62 -6.23 -21.02
C PHE A 7 1.06 -5.38 -22.23
N LYS A 8 2.14 -5.77 -22.93
CA LYS A 8 2.60 -5.03 -24.11
C LYS A 8 1.75 -5.32 -25.35
N ALA A 9 1.04 -6.45 -25.35
CA ALA A 9 0.16 -6.85 -26.44
C ALA A 9 -1.30 -6.38 -26.23
N MET A 10 -1.63 -5.86 -25.04
CA MET A 10 -2.99 -5.44 -24.69
C MET A 10 -3.26 -3.99 -25.11
N THR A 11 -4.48 -3.74 -25.57
CA THR A 11 -4.99 -2.37 -25.75
C THR A 11 -5.22 -1.68 -24.39
N GLN A 12 -5.37 -0.36 -24.40
CA GLN A 12 -5.60 0.42 -23.17
C GLN A 12 -6.88 0.01 -22.44
N ASP A 13 -7.94 -0.32 -23.17
CA ASP A 13 -9.22 -0.75 -22.58
C ASP A 13 -9.11 -2.15 -21.95
N GLU A 14 -8.38 -3.05 -22.58
CA GLU A 14 -8.10 -4.38 -22.05
C GLU A 14 -7.23 -4.30 -20.79
N LEU A 15 -6.24 -3.40 -20.78
CA LEU A 15 -5.44 -3.11 -19.58
C LEU A 15 -6.33 -2.63 -18.44
N ALA A 16 -7.19 -1.63 -18.69
CA ALA A 16 -8.10 -1.10 -17.68
C ALA A 16 -9.04 -2.19 -17.15
N ALA A 17 -9.65 -2.98 -18.04
CA ALA A 17 -10.53 -4.07 -17.65
C ALA A 17 -9.80 -5.13 -16.81
N TRP A 18 -8.58 -5.49 -17.18
CA TRP A 18 -7.80 -6.46 -16.43
C TRP A 18 -7.43 -5.95 -15.04
N PHE A 19 -6.94 -4.71 -14.93
CA PHE A 19 -6.57 -4.10 -13.64
C PHE A 19 -7.76 -3.93 -12.69
N MET A 20 -8.97 -3.73 -13.23
CA MET A 20 -10.20 -3.61 -12.43
C MET A 20 -10.69 -4.95 -11.89
N ASN A 21 -10.42 -6.05 -12.58
CA ASN A 21 -10.95 -7.37 -12.26
C ASN A 21 -9.94 -8.34 -11.64
N ASN A 22 -8.65 -7.98 -11.62
CA ASN A 22 -7.58 -8.84 -11.12
C ASN A 22 -6.75 -8.12 -10.06
N ASP A 23 -6.24 -8.90 -9.10
CA ASP A 23 -5.30 -8.39 -8.10
C ASP A 23 -3.92 -8.19 -8.72
N ALA A 24 -3.58 -6.93 -8.98
CA ALA A 24 -2.28 -6.53 -9.51
C ALA A 24 -1.21 -6.38 -8.41
N SER A 25 -1.52 -6.61 -7.14
CA SER A 25 -0.58 -6.42 -6.03
C SER A 25 0.68 -7.27 -6.20
N ALA A 26 0.54 -8.47 -6.77
CA ALA A 26 1.67 -9.33 -7.11
C ALA A 26 2.60 -8.74 -8.19
N LEU A 27 2.05 -7.98 -9.14
CA LEU A 27 2.84 -7.31 -10.18
C LEU A 27 3.66 -6.17 -9.59
N PHE A 28 3.05 -5.34 -8.73
CA PHE A 28 3.75 -4.30 -7.99
C PHE A 28 4.76 -4.87 -6.97
N ALA A 29 4.54 -6.09 -6.48
CA ALA A 29 5.52 -6.81 -5.66
C ALA A 29 6.67 -7.40 -6.48
N SER A 30 6.43 -7.75 -7.75
CA SER A 30 7.43 -8.32 -8.67
C SER A 30 8.30 -7.31 -9.40
N GLY A 31 7.89 -6.05 -9.48
CA GLY A 31 8.80 -4.97 -9.88
C GLY A 31 9.91 -4.89 -8.85
N GLU A 32 11.18 -5.03 -9.27
CA GLU A 32 12.36 -5.03 -8.39
C GLU A 32 12.21 -3.98 -7.30
N ARG A 33 11.82 -4.42 -6.10
CA ARG A 33 12.02 -3.63 -4.90
C ARG A 33 13.50 -3.71 -4.66
N THR A 34 14.24 -2.67 -5.01
CA THR A 34 15.49 -2.40 -4.32
C THR A 34 15.11 -2.27 -2.85
N HIS A 35 15.22 -3.37 -2.12
CA HIS A 35 15.10 -3.42 -0.67
C HIS A 35 16.30 -2.70 -0.08
N ASP A 36 16.38 -1.39 -0.30
CA ASP A 36 17.10 -0.55 0.61
C ASP A 36 16.19 -0.38 1.83
N THR A 37 16.44 -1.20 2.84
CA THR A 37 15.77 -1.14 4.14
C THR A 37 16.21 0.06 4.98
N ALA A 38 17.07 0.93 4.44
CA ALA A 38 17.39 2.19 5.09
C ALA A 38 16.14 3.08 5.12
N VAL A 39 15.62 3.33 6.32
CA VAL A 39 14.59 4.36 6.54
C VAL A 39 15.20 5.69 6.14
N GLN A 40 14.70 6.26 5.05
CA GLN A 40 15.12 7.59 4.63
C GLN A 40 14.71 8.58 5.71
N VAL A 41 15.66 9.34 6.24
CA VAL A 41 15.43 10.38 7.23
C VAL A 41 15.69 11.76 6.63
N ASP A 42 14.96 12.77 7.12
CA ASP A 42 15.21 14.16 6.75
C ASP A 42 16.45 14.74 7.47
N THR A 43 16.70 16.03 7.28
CA THR A 43 17.83 16.74 7.91
C THR A 43 17.77 16.79 9.43
N GLU A 44 16.59 16.52 10.02
CA GLU A 44 16.34 16.51 11.47
C GLU A 44 16.30 15.08 12.03
N GLY A 45 16.57 14.07 11.19
CA GLY A 45 16.56 12.66 11.57
C GLY A 45 15.17 12.03 11.66
N GLN A 46 14.12 12.71 11.18
CA GLN A 46 12.77 12.16 11.17
C GLN A 46 12.54 11.29 9.94
N PRO A 47 11.87 10.12 10.06
CA PRO A 47 11.50 9.30 8.91
C PRO A 47 10.71 10.11 7.87
N VAL A 48 11.19 10.10 6.63
CA VAL A 48 10.49 10.73 5.50
C VAL A 48 9.27 9.88 5.16
N ASN A 49 8.10 10.53 5.08
CA ASN A 49 6.90 9.86 4.60
C ASN A 49 7.08 9.43 3.15
N GLN A 50 7.01 8.13 2.89
CA GLN A 50 6.98 7.59 1.54
C GLN A 50 5.55 7.54 1.03
N LEU A 51 5.32 8.04 -0.19
CA LEU A 51 4.03 7.87 -0.85
C LEU A 51 3.88 6.42 -1.30
N VAL A 52 2.84 5.76 -0.79
CA VAL A 52 2.50 4.38 -1.15
C VAL A 52 1.11 4.34 -1.77
N SER A 53 0.96 3.57 -2.84
CA SER A 53 -0.34 3.28 -3.44
C SER A 53 -0.82 1.91 -2.98
N LEU A 54 -2.01 1.87 -2.38
CA LEU A 54 -2.64 0.66 -1.86
C LEU A 54 -4.04 0.49 -2.45
N ARG A 55 -4.41 -0.77 -2.74
CA ARG A 55 -5.76 -1.13 -3.16
C ARG A 55 -6.58 -1.49 -1.93
N ILE A 56 -7.71 -0.82 -1.78
CA ILE A 56 -8.69 -1.08 -0.73
C ILE A 56 -10.08 -1.16 -1.36
N PRO A 57 -10.97 -2.04 -0.88
CA PRO A 57 -12.35 -2.12 -1.35
C PRO A 57 -13.06 -0.77 -1.29
N SER A 58 -13.88 -0.46 -2.30
CA SER A 58 -14.52 0.85 -2.43
C SER A 58 -15.51 1.16 -1.30
N ASP A 59 -16.16 0.14 -0.73
CA ASP A 59 -17.00 0.26 0.45
C ASP A 59 -16.19 0.65 1.70
N VAL A 60 -14.96 0.13 1.83
CA VAL A 60 -14.03 0.53 2.89
C VAL A 60 -13.60 1.98 2.72
N VAL A 61 -13.29 2.41 1.48
CA VAL A 61 -12.99 3.82 1.18
C VAL A 61 -14.13 4.74 1.61
N ALA A 62 -15.37 4.40 1.24
CA ALA A 62 -16.54 5.20 1.61
C ALA A 62 -16.74 5.28 3.14
N ARG A 63 -16.45 4.20 3.87
CA ARG A 63 -16.48 4.20 5.33
C ARG A 63 -15.39 5.07 5.94
N ILE A 64 -14.17 5.01 5.40
CA ILE A 64 -13.06 5.88 5.83
C ILE A 64 -13.42 7.34 5.58
N ASP A 65 -14.04 7.67 4.45
CA ASP A 65 -14.48 9.02 4.12
C ASP A 65 -15.49 9.60 5.10
N ALA A 66 -16.49 8.79 5.46
CA ALA A 66 -17.49 9.20 6.42
C ALA A 66 -16.88 9.55 7.80
N VAL A 67 -15.82 8.86 8.19
CA VAL A 67 -15.11 9.08 9.46
C VAL A 67 -14.09 10.22 9.35
N ALA A 68 -13.38 10.31 8.23
CA ALA A 68 -12.31 11.29 7.97
C ALA A 68 -12.81 12.74 7.87
N GLY A 69 -14.11 12.97 7.63
CA GLY A 69 -14.71 14.29 7.40
C GLY A 69 -14.51 15.34 8.51
N ARG A 70 -13.79 15.02 9.60
CA ARG A 70 -13.44 15.94 10.70
C ARG A 70 -11.97 15.88 11.13
N ASP A 71 -11.15 15.06 10.48
CA ASP A 71 -9.75 14.87 10.87
C ASP A 71 -8.82 15.76 10.04
N ARG A 72 -7.84 16.39 10.71
CA ARG A 72 -6.82 17.24 10.09
C ARG A 72 -5.93 16.46 9.11
N GLU A 73 -5.74 15.17 9.36
CA GLU A 73 -4.91 14.29 8.53
C GLU A 73 -5.69 13.50 7.46
N GLY A 74 -7.03 13.58 7.49
CA GLY A 74 -7.94 12.94 6.54
C GLY A 74 -7.77 11.42 6.46
N ARG A 75 -7.95 10.85 5.26
CA ARG A 75 -7.83 9.39 5.01
C ARG A 75 -6.47 8.84 5.43
N SER A 76 -5.41 9.60 5.14
CA SER A 76 -4.03 9.16 5.34
C SER A 76 -3.68 9.00 6.81
N GLY A 77 -4.21 9.87 7.68
CA GLY A 77 -4.04 9.75 9.14
C GLY A 77 -4.68 8.48 9.68
N ILE A 78 -5.95 8.23 9.33
CA ILE A 78 -6.68 7.02 9.74
C ILE A 78 -5.96 5.75 9.29
N ILE A 79 -5.51 5.70 8.03
CA ILE A 79 -4.79 4.53 7.49
C ILE A 79 -3.48 4.33 8.25
N ARG A 80 -2.72 5.41 8.51
CA ARG A 80 -1.45 5.32 9.24
C ARG A 80 -1.66 4.82 10.68
N GLN A 81 -2.63 5.38 11.39
CA GLN A 81 -2.96 4.95 12.75
C GLN A 81 -3.36 3.47 12.79
N ALA A 82 -4.25 3.04 11.89
CA ALA A 82 -4.68 1.65 11.83
C ALA A 82 -3.51 0.68 11.57
N LEU A 83 -2.56 1.07 10.71
CA LEU A 83 -1.35 0.29 10.44
C LEU A 83 -0.42 0.24 11.65
N SER A 84 -0.17 1.38 12.33
CA SER A 84 0.64 1.42 13.55
C SER A 84 0.05 0.55 14.64
N GLU A 85 -1.26 0.67 14.92
CA GLU A 85 -1.94 -0.16 15.92
C GLU A 85 -1.93 -1.65 15.56
N TRP A 86 -1.97 -1.99 14.27
CA TRP A 86 -1.86 -3.37 13.83
C TRP A 86 -0.44 -3.90 14.06
N LEU A 87 0.58 -3.12 13.70
CA LEU A 87 2.00 -3.46 13.90
C LEU A 87 2.37 -3.54 15.38
N GLU A 88 1.84 -2.70 16.24
CA GLU A 88 2.07 -2.82 17.69
C GLU A 88 1.46 -4.10 18.26
N ARG A 89 0.25 -4.47 17.80
CA ARG A 89 -0.44 -5.69 18.25
C ARG A 89 0.16 -6.98 17.71
N HIS A 90 0.76 -6.96 16.52
CA HIS A 90 1.18 -8.18 15.82
C HIS A 90 2.67 -8.22 15.47
N GLY A 91 3.37 -7.08 15.48
CA GLY A 91 4.77 -6.93 15.10
C GLY A 91 5.77 -7.34 16.18
N GLY A 92 5.31 -7.74 17.37
CA GLY A 92 6.16 -8.31 18.42
C GLY A 92 6.70 -9.72 18.11
N ALA A 93 6.33 -10.33 16.98
CA ALA A 93 6.70 -11.72 16.66
C ALA A 93 7.99 -11.87 15.84
N ASP A 94 8.60 -10.80 15.32
CA ASP A 94 9.68 -10.90 14.32
C ASP A 94 11.02 -10.24 14.70
N GLN A 95 11.21 -9.86 15.97
CA GLN A 95 12.52 -9.40 16.49
C GLN A 95 13.36 -10.54 17.08
N GLY A 96 13.26 -11.74 16.51
CA GLY A 96 13.88 -12.94 17.07
C GLY A 96 14.18 -14.04 16.05
N ALA A 97 14.83 -13.70 14.94
CA ALA A 97 15.50 -14.71 14.11
C ALA A 97 16.73 -14.13 13.38
N ALA A 98 17.89 -14.53 13.90
CA ALA A 98 19.25 -14.51 13.33
C ALA A 98 20.00 -13.16 13.28
#